data_AF-A0A7X9GD10-F1
#
_entry.id   AF-A0A7X9GD10-F1
#
_cell.length_a   1.000
_cell.length_b   1.000
_cell.length_c   1.000
_cell.angle_alpha   90.00
_cell.angle_beta   90.00
_cell.angle_gamma   90.00
#
_symmetry.space_group_name_H-M   'P 1'
#
loop_
_entity.id
_entity.type
_entity.pdbx_description
1 polymer ?
#
loop_
_entity_poly.entity_id
_entity_poly.type
_entity_poly.pdbx_seq_one_letter_code
_entity_poly.pdbx_strand_id
1 'polypeptide(L)'
;MLFYILSFLKSLSFIDYVLFFTVIFLLILIVSLIYFIKINEDNVSEIELSDPDNLKQIASLMAKTSPKPVKFTSYEKEQEDKAIISYDELLENTGQFSLNYLEEQNIEDKKDISVKKVDLEHLISPSLTNDLPKPKQIILLKKEEEFLEALKELQRLLI
;
A
#
# COMPACT_ATOMS: atom_id res chain seq x y z
N MET A 1 -19.35 -5.69 -63.29
CA MET A 1 -18.71 -6.45 -62.19
C MET A 1 -19.52 -6.42 -60.91
N LEU A 2 -19.86 -5.24 -60.38
CA LEU A 2 -20.52 -5.09 -59.08
C LEU A 2 -21.88 -5.83 -58.96
N PHE A 3 -22.68 -5.84 -60.04
CA PHE A 3 -23.95 -6.59 -60.10
C PHE A 3 -23.76 -8.11 -60.03
N TYR A 4 -22.74 -8.66 -60.69
CA TYR A 4 -22.41 -10.10 -60.63
C TYR A 4 -21.97 -10.52 -59.24
N ILE A 5 -21.24 -9.65 -58.53
CA ILE A 5 -20.80 -9.88 -57.15
C ILE A 5 -22.00 -9.91 -56.21
N LEU A 6 -22.96 -8.99 -56.37
CA LEU A 6 -24.20 -8.97 -55.58
C LEU A 6 -25.07 -10.22 -55.81
N SER A 7 -25.20 -10.67 -57.06
CA SER A 7 -25.91 -11.91 -57.40
C SER A 7 -25.23 -13.15 -56.81
N PHE A 8 -23.90 -13.19 -56.82
CA PHE A 8 -23.12 -14.27 -56.20
C PHE A 8 -23.27 -14.28 -54.69
N LEU A 9 -23.19 -13.13 -54.03
CA LEU A 9 -23.44 -12.98 -52.59
C LEU A 9 -24.84 -13.53 -52.26
N LYS A 10 -25.88 -13.10 -52.97
CA LYS A 10 -27.26 -13.57 -52.71
C LYS A 10 -27.48 -15.07 -52.92
N SER A 11 -26.58 -15.74 -53.65
CA SER A 11 -26.61 -17.20 -53.86
C SER A 11 -25.99 -17.99 -52.71
N LEU A 12 -25.33 -17.32 -51.76
CA LEU A 12 -24.63 -17.95 -50.64
C LEU A 12 -25.62 -18.39 -49.54
N SER A 13 -25.29 -19.45 -48.81
CA SER A 13 -26.16 -19.94 -47.74
C SER A 13 -26.11 -19.01 -46.53
N PHE A 14 -27.19 -18.96 -45.75
CA PHE A 14 -27.23 -18.17 -44.50
C PHE A 14 -26.08 -18.54 -43.54
N ILE A 15 -25.73 -19.82 -43.47
CA ILE A 15 -24.64 -20.30 -42.61
C ILE A 15 -23.28 -19.73 -43.02
N ASP A 16 -23.06 -19.54 -44.33
CA ASP A 16 -21.79 -19.03 -44.84
C ASP A 16 -21.56 -17.60 -44.34
N TYR A 17 -22.61 -16.77 -44.35
CA TYR A 17 -22.55 -15.40 -43.81
C TYR A 17 -22.21 -15.37 -42.32
N VAL A 18 -22.83 -16.24 -41.52
CA VAL A 18 -22.57 -16.32 -40.08
C VAL A 18 -21.13 -16.75 -39.81
N LEU A 19 -20.62 -17.71 -40.58
CA LEU A 19 -19.23 -18.17 -40.49
C LEU A 19 -18.26 -17.02 -40.83
N PHE A 20 -18.43 -16.36 -41.98
CA PHE A 20 -17.58 -15.24 -42.38
C PHE A 20 -17.61 -14.10 -41.35
N PHE A 21 -18.79 -13.74 -40.86
CA PHE A 21 -18.92 -12.69 -39.85
C PHE A 21 -18.20 -13.04 -38.55
N THR A 22 -18.33 -14.29 -38.09
CA THR A 22 -17.66 -14.77 -36.87
C THR A 22 -16.14 -14.72 -37.02
N VAL A 23 -15.61 -15.11 -38.18
CA VAL A 23 -14.16 -15.07 -38.44
C VAL A 23 -13.64 -13.63 -38.53
N ILE A 24 -14.38 -12.73 -39.20
CA ILE A 24 -14.01 -11.31 -39.28
C ILE A 24 -14.05 -10.67 -37.89
N PHE A 25 -15.09 -10.97 -37.11
CA PHE A 25 -15.22 -10.49 -35.73
C PHE A 25 -14.06 -10.97 -34.86
N LEU A 26 -13.67 -12.25 -34.98
CA LEU A 26 -12.51 -12.80 -34.28
C LEU A 26 -11.20 -12.10 -34.67
N LEU A 27 -11.01 -11.79 -35.96
CA LEU A 27 -9.83 -11.07 -36.44
C LEU A 27 -9.77 -9.65 -35.85
N ILE A 28 -10.90 -8.93 -35.85
CA ILE A 28 -11.01 -7.59 -35.23
C ILE A 28 -10.66 -7.67 -33.73
N LEU A 29 -11.15 -8.70 -33.03
CA LEU A 29 -10.85 -8.92 -31.61
C LEU A 29 -9.36 -9.14 -31.38
N ILE A 30 -8.71 -9.98 -32.20
CA ILE A 30 -7.26 -10.24 -32.12
C ILE A 30 -6.47 -8.94 -32.34
N VAL A 31 -6.81 -8.16 -33.36
CA VAL A 31 -6.14 -6.87 -33.64
C VAL A 31 -6.35 -5.88 -32.50
N SER A 32 -7.56 -5.80 -31.94
CA SER A 32 -7.86 -4.96 -30.78
C SER A 32 -7.07 -5.38 -29.54
N LEU A 33 -6.88 -6.68 -29.32
CA LEU A 33 -6.08 -7.20 -28.21
C LEU A 33 -4.60 -6.86 -28.38
N ILE A 34 -4.05 -7.07 -29.58
CA ILE A 34 -2.66 -6.69 -29.90
C ILE A 34 -2.47 -5.18 -29.73
N TYR A 35 -3.42 -4.37 -30.19
CA TYR A 35 -3.40 -2.93 -30.01
C TYR A 35 -3.45 -2.54 -28.52
N PHE A 36 -4.29 -3.20 -27.73
CA PHE A 36 -4.38 -2.98 -26.29
C PHE A 36 -3.09 -3.38 -25.54
N ILE A 37 -2.47 -4.49 -25.92
CA ILE A 37 -1.19 -4.92 -25.37
C ILE A 37 -0.10 -3.90 -25.73
N LYS A 38 -0.02 -3.51 -27.00
CA LYS A 38 0.97 -2.53 -27.46
C LYS A 38 0.82 -1.17 -26.78
N ILE A 39 -0.41 -0.66 -26.66
CA ILE A 39 -0.61 0.61 -25.96
C ILE A 39 -0.27 0.49 -24.48
N ASN A 40 -0.53 -0.66 -23.85
CA ASN A 40 -0.13 -0.87 -22.47
C ASN A 40 1.40 -1.00 -22.32
N GLU A 41 2.10 -1.56 -23.31
CA GLU A 41 3.58 -1.60 -23.37
C GLU A 41 4.17 -0.20 -23.56
N ASP A 42 3.63 0.63 -24.46
CA ASP A 42 4.05 2.02 -24.66
C ASP A 42 3.72 2.92 -23.42
N ASN A 43 2.76 2.52 -22.57
CA ASN A 43 2.45 3.17 -21.29
C ASN A 43 3.25 2.61 -20.11
N VAL A 44 3.98 1.50 -20.29
CA VAL A 44 5.11 1.17 -19.42
C VAL A 44 6.26 2.02 -19.94
N SER A 45 6.27 3.29 -19.54
CA SER A 45 7.48 4.08 -19.57
C SER A 45 8.53 3.28 -18.79
N GLU A 46 9.44 2.62 -19.50
CA GLU A 46 10.78 2.44 -19.01
C GLU A 46 11.27 3.86 -18.70
N ILE A 47 11.08 4.27 -17.45
CA ILE A 47 11.78 5.42 -16.91
C ILE A 47 13.23 4.94 -16.95
N GLU A 48 13.95 5.29 -18.01
CA GLU A 48 15.40 5.26 -18.00
C GLU A 48 15.85 6.14 -16.82
N LEU A 49 16.05 5.52 -15.66
CA LEU A 49 16.66 6.10 -14.47
C LEU A 49 18.18 6.31 -14.69
N SER A 50 18.59 6.67 -15.90
CA SER A 50 20.00 6.76 -16.29
C SER A 50 20.60 8.15 -16.06
N ASP A 51 19.83 9.15 -15.63
CA ASP A 51 20.35 10.49 -15.33
C ASP A 51 20.48 10.74 -13.83
N PRO A 52 21.70 10.69 -13.24
CA PRO A 52 21.91 10.95 -11.82
C PRO A 52 21.54 12.39 -11.41
N ASP A 53 21.48 13.31 -12.37
CA ASP A 53 21.05 14.69 -12.14
C ASP A 53 19.55 14.83 -11.88
N ASN A 54 18.72 13.96 -12.47
CA ASN A 54 17.27 13.94 -12.22
C ASN A 54 16.95 13.38 -10.83
N LEU A 55 17.66 12.34 -10.38
CA LEU A 55 17.52 11.81 -9.03
C LEU A 55 17.89 12.84 -7.96
N LYS A 56 18.96 13.61 -8.18
CA LYS A 56 19.40 14.67 -7.27
C LYS A 56 18.41 15.85 -7.24
N GLN A 57 17.80 16.19 -8.38
CA GLN A 57 16.72 17.17 -8.43
C GLN A 57 15.44 16.67 -7.74
N ILE A 58 15.03 15.41 -7.96
CA ILE A 58 13.87 14.83 -7.28
C ILE A 58 14.10 14.73 -5.78
N ALA A 59 15.28 14.29 -5.33
CA ALA A 59 15.62 14.21 -3.91
C ALA A 59 15.64 15.60 -3.25
N SER A 60 16.18 16.62 -3.93
CA SER A 60 16.16 17.99 -3.42
C SER A 60 14.77 18.62 -3.42
N LEU A 61 13.91 18.29 -4.39
CA LEU A 61 12.50 18.68 -4.38
C LEU A 61 11.73 17.99 -3.25
N MET A 62 11.98 16.70 -3.02
CA MET A 62 11.34 15.91 -1.96
C MET A 62 11.79 16.36 -0.56
N ALA A 63 13.06 16.72 -0.39
CA ALA A 63 13.60 17.28 0.85
C ALA A 63 13.10 18.71 1.13
N LYS A 64 12.73 19.46 0.08
CA LYS A 64 12.21 20.83 0.20
C LYS A 64 10.70 20.86 0.45
N THR A 65 9.97 19.81 0.09
CA THR A 65 8.56 19.65 0.47
C THR A 65 8.48 19.13 1.90
N SER A 66 8.02 19.97 2.82
CA SER A 66 7.59 19.53 4.15
C SER A 66 6.61 18.34 4.02
N PRO A 67 6.64 17.36 4.96
CA PRO A 67 5.78 16.19 4.87
C PRO A 67 4.33 16.64 4.67
N LYS A 68 3.72 16.21 3.56
CA LYS A 68 2.31 16.51 3.32
C LYS A 68 1.51 15.84 4.44
N PRO A 69 0.56 16.55 5.07
CA PRO A 69 -0.30 15.94 6.06
C PRO A 69 -0.98 14.72 5.43
N VAL A 70 -0.80 13.55 6.03
CA VAL A 70 -1.40 12.30 5.56
C VAL A 70 -2.92 12.49 5.66
N LYS A 71 -3.58 12.54 4.51
CA LYS A 71 -5.03 12.69 4.46
C LYS A 71 -5.65 11.30 4.61
N PHE A 72 -5.97 10.94 5.85
CA PHE A 72 -6.67 9.70 6.15
C PHE A 72 -8.04 9.65 5.45
N THR A 73 -8.36 8.49 4.90
CA THR A 73 -9.73 8.12 4.53
C THR A 73 -10.56 7.86 5.80
N SER A 74 -11.88 7.79 5.67
CA SER A 74 -12.77 7.53 6.81
C SER A 74 -12.43 6.21 7.53
N TYR A 75 -12.08 5.17 6.77
CA TYR A 75 -11.66 3.88 7.34
C TYR A 75 -10.33 3.98 8.09
N GLU A 76 -9.33 4.64 7.51
CA GLU A 76 -8.00 4.77 8.14
C GLU A 76 -8.07 5.58 9.43
N LYS A 77 -8.92 6.61 9.47
CA LYS A 77 -9.14 7.39 10.69
C LYS A 77 -9.74 6.56 11.82
N GLU A 78 -10.74 5.73 11.52
CA GLU A 78 -11.31 4.81 12.53
C GLU A 78 -10.30 3.78 13.03
N GLN A 79 -9.37 3.35 12.16
CA GLN A 79 -8.30 2.44 12.56
C GLN A 79 -7.26 3.14 13.44
N GLU A 80 -6.88 4.36 13.11
CA GLU A 80 -5.99 5.18 13.94
C GLU A 80 -6.58 5.43 15.33
N ASP A 81 -7.86 5.80 15.40
CA ASP A 81 -8.55 6.04 16.68
C ASP A 81 -8.63 4.76 17.56
N LYS A 82 -8.62 3.57 16.94
CA LYS A 82 -8.64 2.27 17.63
C LYS A 82 -7.25 1.72 17.91
N ALA A 83 -6.22 2.25 17.27
CA ALA A 83 -4.87 1.73 17.40
C ALA A 83 -4.32 2.02 18.81
N ILE A 84 -3.53 1.09 19.33
CA ILE A 84 -2.85 1.27 20.63
C ILE A 84 -1.66 2.23 20.49
N ILE A 85 -1.09 2.31 19.28
CA ILE A 85 0.07 3.11 18.90
C ILE A 85 -0.33 3.92 17.66
N SER A 86 -0.15 5.23 17.73
CA SER A 86 -0.45 6.13 16.62
C SER A 86 0.61 6.07 15.52
N TYR A 87 0.22 6.50 14.31
CA TYR A 87 1.16 6.58 13.18
C TYR A 87 2.36 7.49 13.46
N ASP A 88 2.12 8.64 14.12
CA ASP A 88 3.18 9.58 14.48
C ASP A 88 4.14 8.97 15.51
N GLU A 89 3.64 8.22 16.49
CA GLU A 89 4.48 7.47 17.44
C GLU A 89 5.31 6.38 16.75
N LEU A 90 4.78 5.72 15.72
CA LEU A 90 5.56 4.77 14.93
C LEU A 90 6.69 5.45 14.15
N LEU A 91 6.45 6.67 13.63
CA LEU A 91 7.46 7.46 12.93
C LEU A 91 8.56 7.95 13.88
N GLU A 92 8.20 8.45 15.05
CA GLU A 92 9.19 8.88 16.06
C GLU A 92 9.99 7.72 16.64
N ASN A 93 9.40 6.52 16.63
CA ASN A 93 9.96 5.30 17.18
C ASN A 93 10.53 4.35 16.09
N THR A 94 10.74 4.83 14.86
CA THR A 94 11.41 4.01 13.84
C THR A 94 12.85 3.71 14.26
N GLY A 95 13.10 2.46 14.66
CA GLY A 95 14.44 1.95 15.00
C GLY A 95 14.64 1.48 16.45
N GLN A 96 13.71 1.74 17.39
CA GLN A 96 13.86 1.18 18.75
C GLN A 96 13.41 -0.29 18.79
N PHE A 97 12.45 -0.67 17.94
CA PHE A 97 11.96 -2.04 17.84
C PHE A 97 12.65 -2.82 16.74
N SER A 98 13.23 -3.97 17.08
CA SER A 98 13.82 -4.93 16.12
C SER A 98 12.99 -6.20 16.09
N LEU A 99 12.46 -6.57 14.92
CA LEU A 99 11.72 -7.81 14.74
C LEU A 99 12.71 -8.97 14.60
N ASN A 100 12.90 -9.71 15.69
CA ASN A 100 13.76 -10.88 15.74
C ASN A 100 12.96 -12.17 15.52
N TYR A 101 13.59 -13.15 14.89
CA TYR A 101 12.98 -14.45 14.62
C TYR A 101 13.73 -15.53 15.38
N LEU A 102 12.98 -16.38 16.05
CA LEU A 102 13.45 -17.66 16.59
C LEU A 102 13.64 -18.68 15.45
N GLU A 103 14.15 -19.85 15.82
CA GLU A 103 14.53 -20.93 14.91
C GLU A 103 13.48 -21.23 13.82
N GLU A 104 14.01 -21.58 12.66
CA GLU A 104 13.25 -21.94 11.47
C GLU A 104 12.67 -23.35 11.61
N GLN A 105 11.34 -23.47 11.66
CA GLN A 105 10.66 -24.76 11.66
C GLN A 105 10.11 -25.04 10.26
N ASN A 106 10.55 -26.16 9.69
CA ASN A 106 9.95 -26.70 8.48
C ASN A 106 8.74 -27.53 8.87
N ILE A 107 7.58 -27.23 8.28
CA ILE A 107 6.37 -28.02 8.47
C ILE A 107 6.60 -29.37 7.78
N GLU A 108 6.67 -30.46 8.56
CA GLU A 108 7.00 -31.83 8.06
C GLU A 108 6.12 -32.29 6.89
N ASP A 109 4.91 -31.73 6.74
CA ASP A 109 3.94 -32.11 5.72
C ASP A 109 3.99 -31.28 4.41
N LYS A 110 4.74 -30.17 4.37
CA LYS A 110 4.88 -29.33 3.16
C LYS A 110 6.32 -28.83 3.03
N LYS A 111 7.09 -29.56 2.23
CA LYS A 111 8.54 -29.38 1.97
C LYS A 111 8.97 -27.99 1.47
N ASP A 112 8.02 -27.12 1.11
CA ASP A 112 8.27 -25.80 0.51
C ASP A 112 7.85 -24.62 1.39
N ILE A 113 7.44 -24.84 2.65
CA ILE A 113 6.99 -23.75 3.54
C ILE A 113 7.86 -23.72 4.80
N SER A 114 8.74 -22.71 4.85
CA SER A 114 9.48 -22.33 6.06
C SER A 114 8.67 -21.34 6.89
N VAL A 115 8.51 -21.63 8.19
CA VAL A 115 7.87 -20.73 9.14
C VAL A 115 8.87 -20.36 10.22
N LYS A 116 9.00 -19.06 10.48
CA LYS A 116 9.82 -18.51 11.55
C LYS A 116 8.93 -18.02 12.67
N LYS A 117 9.19 -18.46 13.90
CA LYS A 117 8.50 -17.96 15.07
C LYS A 117 9.07 -16.58 15.42
N VAL A 118 8.23 -15.58 15.60
CA VAL A 118 8.67 -14.25 16.07
C VAL A 118 9.07 -14.34 17.53
N ASP A 119 10.22 -13.75 17.88
CA ASP A 119 10.65 -13.57 19.26
C ASP A 119 9.90 -12.37 19.88
N LEU A 120 9.12 -12.62 20.93
CA LEU A 120 8.37 -11.57 21.64
C LEU A 120 9.12 -11.02 22.86
N GLU A 121 10.24 -11.63 23.23
CA GLU A 121 11.00 -11.29 24.45
C GLU A 121 12.09 -10.25 24.14
N HIS A 122 12.68 -10.30 22.94
CA HIS A 122 13.78 -9.41 22.52
C HIS A 122 13.34 -8.43 21.43
N LEU A 123 12.29 -7.65 21.69
CA LEU A 123 11.73 -6.69 20.74
C LEU A 123 12.47 -5.35 20.69
N ILE A 124 13.31 -5.04 21.69
CA ILE A 124 14.03 -3.76 21.82
C ILE A 124 15.48 -3.95 21.38
N SER A 125 15.95 -3.10 20.46
CA SER A 125 17.36 -3.13 20.03
C SER A 125 18.29 -2.69 21.18
N PRO A 126 19.42 -3.39 21.41
CA PRO A 126 20.31 -3.11 22.54
C PRO A 126 21.08 -1.77 22.43
N SER A 127 21.01 -1.07 21.29
CA SER A 127 21.75 0.16 21.02
C SER A 127 21.12 1.45 21.58
N LEU A 128 19.93 1.39 22.19
CA LEU A 128 19.14 2.57 22.56
C LEU A 128 18.61 2.56 24.00
N THR A 129 19.21 1.78 24.90
CA THR A 129 18.79 1.68 26.32
C THR A 129 18.95 2.98 27.13
N ASN A 130 19.55 4.03 26.58
CA ASN A 130 19.83 5.27 27.31
C ASN A 130 18.73 6.35 27.20
N ASP A 131 17.79 6.25 26.25
CA ASP A 131 16.76 7.27 26.01
C ASP A 131 15.35 6.66 25.92
N LEU A 132 15.02 5.69 26.79
CA LEU A 132 13.65 5.19 26.86
C LEU A 132 12.71 6.29 27.36
N PRO A 133 11.63 6.63 26.61
CA PRO A 133 10.58 7.48 27.14
C PRO A 133 9.97 6.81 28.37
N LYS A 134 9.84 7.59 29.45
CA LYS A 134 9.33 7.13 30.74
C LYS A 134 8.04 6.32 30.55
N PRO A 135 7.89 5.19 31.25
CA PRO A 135 6.77 4.27 31.04
C PRO A 135 5.44 5.02 31.14
N LYS A 136 4.54 4.76 30.17
CA LYS A 136 3.19 5.35 30.01
C LYS A 136 2.39 5.42 31.32
N GLN A 137 2.63 4.51 32.26
CA GLN A 137 2.06 4.56 33.62
C GLN A 137 2.43 5.85 34.39
N ILE A 138 3.67 6.34 34.29
CA ILE A 138 4.13 7.57 34.96
C ILE A 138 3.46 8.81 34.35
N ILE A 139 3.24 8.82 33.03
CA ILE A 139 2.55 9.92 32.35
C ILE A 139 1.06 9.91 32.67
N LEU A 140 0.44 8.72 32.74
CA LEU A 140 -0.96 8.58 33.15
C LEU A 140 -1.18 9.06 34.58
N LEU A 141 -0.28 8.67 35.51
CA LEU A 141 -0.30 9.11 36.91
C LEU A 141 -0.18 10.64 37.01
N LYS A 142 0.71 11.25 36.23
CA LYS A 142 0.86 12.72 36.22
C LYS A 142 -0.41 13.43 35.73
N LYS A 143 -1.05 12.92 34.67
CA LYS A 143 -2.31 13.48 34.16
C LYS A 143 -3.46 13.31 35.16
N GLU A 144 -3.49 12.21 35.90
CA GLU A 144 -4.48 11.98 36.96
C GLU A 144 -4.31 12.96 38.13
N GLU A 145 -3.06 13.23 38.56
CA GLU A 145 -2.78 14.24 39.59
C GLU A 145 -3.21 15.65 39.17
N GLU A 146 -2.88 16.07 37.93
CA GLU A 146 -3.27 17.37 37.37
C GLU A 146 -4.81 17.51 37.31
N PHE A 147 -5.52 16.45 36.94
CA PHE A 147 -6.98 16.43 36.90
C PHE A 147 -7.60 16.56 38.30
N LEU A 148 -7.05 15.85 39.29
CA LEU A 148 -7.52 15.95 40.67
C LEU A 148 -7.26 17.33 41.27
N GLU A 149 -6.14 17.95 40.94
CA GLU A 149 -5.84 19.32 41.35
C GLU A 149 -6.82 20.33 40.75
N ALA A 150 -7.12 20.21 39.46
CA ALA A 150 -8.12 21.04 38.79
C ALA A 150 -9.53 20.88 39.39
N LEU A 151 -9.93 19.65 39.74
CA LEU A 151 -11.20 19.39 40.44
C LEU A 151 -11.23 20.05 41.82
N LYS A 152 -10.12 19.99 42.56
CA LYS A 152 -10.00 20.59 43.89
C LYS A 152 -10.05 22.12 43.81
N GLU A 153 -9.43 22.73 42.80
CA GLU A 153 -9.55 24.17 42.55
C GLU A 153 -10.98 24.57 42.18
N LEU A 154 -11.65 23.80 41.32
CA LEU A 154 -13.04 24.03 40.96
C LEU A 154 -13.95 23.98 42.19
N GLN A 155 -13.76 22.99 43.06
CA GLN A 155 -14.49 22.88 44.32
C GLN A 155 -14.21 24.06 45.26
N ARG A 156 -12.97 24.56 45.32
CA ARG A 156 -12.61 25.75 46.10
C ARG A 156 -13.24 27.03 45.55
N LEU A 157 -13.50 27.11 44.24
CA LEU A 157 -14.16 28.27 43.61
C LEU A 157 -15.70 28.23 43.74
N LEU A 158 -16.27 27.04 43.96
CA LEU A 158 -17.72 26.82 44.12
C LEU A 158 -18.21 26.90 45.58
N ILE A 159 -17.29 27.00 46.55
CA ILE A 159 -17.55 27.23 47.98
C ILE A 159 -17.09 28.63 48.34
#